data_AF-A0AA41RXB4-F1
#
_entry.id   AF-A0AA41RXB4-F1
#
_cell.length_a   1.000
_cell.length_b   1.000
_cell.length_c   1.000
_cell.angle_alpha   90.00
_cell.angle_beta   90.00
_cell.angle_gamma   90.00
#
_symmetry.space_group_name_H-M   'P 1'
#
loop_
_entity.id
_entity.type
_entity.pdbx_description
1 polymer ?
#
loop_
_entity_poly.entity_id
_entity_poly.type
_entity_poly.pdbx_seq_one_letter_code
_entity_poly.pdbx_strand_id
1 'polypeptide(L)'
;GDDIFISNVGDSRAVLATASDNGTLVPVQLTTDFKPNLPQESERILHCNGRVFCLDDEPGVHRVWLPAAETPGLAMSRAFGDFCVKEFGVISAPEVTQWSITSKDQFVILASDG
;
A
#
# COMPACT_ATOMS: atom_id res chain seq x y z
N GLY A 1 -3.65 -2.47 26.47
CA GLY A 1 -4.31 -3.27 25.43
C GLY A 1 -3.21 -4.02 24.72
N ASP A 2 -3.44 -5.30 24.42
CA ASP A 2 -2.40 -6.20 23.94
C ASP A 2 -2.46 -6.41 22.43
N ASP A 3 -3.30 -5.63 21.74
CA ASP A 3 -3.48 -5.68 20.29
C ASP A 3 -3.19 -4.32 19.65
N ILE A 4 -2.52 -4.36 18.50
CA ILE A 4 -2.32 -3.25 17.59
C ILE A 4 -3.20 -3.50 16.37
N PHE A 5 -3.99 -2.49 15.98
CA PHE A 5 -4.72 -2.48 14.72
C PHE A 5 -4.06 -1.45 13.79
N ILE A 6 -3.65 -1.87 12.60
CA ILE A 6 -3.04 -1.02 11.59
C ILE A 6 -3.97 -0.94 10.39
N SER A 7 -4.27 0.28 9.95
CA SER A 7 -5.16 0.54 8.82
C SER A 7 -4.38 1.30 7.75
N ASN A 8 -4.15 0.68 6.59
CA ASN A 8 -3.33 1.27 5.52
C ASN A 8 -4.15 1.60 4.27
N VAL A 9 -3.92 2.78 3.72
CA VAL A 9 -4.43 3.27 2.43
C VAL A 9 -3.27 3.98 1.73
N GLY A 10 -2.73 3.37 0.68
CA GLY A 10 -1.58 3.91 -0.08
C GLY A 10 -0.34 3.04 0.06
N ASP A 11 0.82 3.67 -0.06
CA ASP A 11 2.14 3.05 -0.05
C ASP A 11 3.05 3.57 1.07
N SER A 12 2.48 4.28 2.05
CA SER A 12 3.10 4.39 3.38
C SER A 12 3.15 3.03 4.06
N ARG A 13 4.10 2.86 4.99
CA ARG A 13 4.40 1.55 5.58
C ARG A 13 4.50 1.58 7.10
N ALA A 14 3.99 0.52 7.73
CA ALA A 14 4.28 0.18 9.11
C ALA A 14 5.21 -1.04 9.19
N VAL A 15 6.28 -0.93 9.96
CA VAL A 15 7.22 -2.03 10.23
C VAL A 15 7.45 -2.17 11.73
N LEU A 16 7.19 -3.35 12.26
CA LEU A 16 7.47 -3.73 13.64
C LEU A 16 8.92 -4.19 13.76
N ALA A 17 9.64 -3.70 14.76
CA ALA A 17 10.91 -4.28 15.20
C ALA A 17 10.64 -5.24 16.36
N THR A 18 10.93 -6.53 16.16
CA THR A 18 10.77 -7.58 17.18
C THR A 18 12.10 -8.27 17.45
N ALA A 19 12.37 -8.68 18.69
CA ALA A 19 13.60 -9.37 19.06
C ALA A 19 13.53 -10.86 18.69
N SER A 20 14.52 -11.37 17.96
CA SER A 20 14.72 -12.81 17.80
C SER A 20 15.28 -13.45 19.07
N ASP A 21 15.31 -14.78 19.13
CA ASP A 21 15.75 -15.54 20.31
C ASP A 21 17.21 -15.29 20.71
N ASN A 22 18.03 -14.80 19.78
CA ASN A 22 19.42 -14.39 20.01
C ASN A 22 19.57 -12.89 20.36
N GLY A 23 18.49 -12.15 20.54
CA GLY A 23 18.48 -10.73 20.91
C GLY A 23 18.66 -9.74 19.75
N THR A 24 18.76 -10.21 18.50
CA THR A 24 18.83 -9.34 17.31
C THR A 24 17.45 -8.79 16.96
N LEU A 25 17.38 -7.56 16.44
CA LEU A 25 16.12 -7.00 15.94
C LEU A 25 15.80 -7.55 14.54
N VAL A 26 14.58 -8.05 14.37
CA VAL A 26 14.02 -8.53 13.11
C VAL A 26 12.87 -7.62 12.70
N PRO A 27 12.86 -7.10 11.45
CA PRO A 27 11.74 -6.31 10.95
C PRO A 27 10.59 -7.22 10.51
N VAL A 28 9.37 -6.87 10.89
CA VAL A 28 8.13 -7.49 10.43
C VAL A 28 7.26 -6.40 9.81
N GLN A 29 7.01 -6.51 8.51
CA GLN A 29 6.13 -5.57 7.81
C GLN A 29 4.68 -5.84 8.21
N LEU A 30 3.99 -4.80 8.70
CA LEU A 30 2.62 -4.90 9.20
C LEU A 30 1.55 -4.47 8.17
N THR A 31 1.97 -3.85 7.06
CA THR A 31 1.08 -3.30 6.02
C THR A 31 1.52 -3.70 4.64
N THR A 32 0.58 -3.82 3.70
CA THR A 32 0.88 -3.97 2.28
C THR A 32 0.93 -2.60 1.60
N ASP A 33 1.95 -2.35 0.77
CA ASP A 33 1.98 -1.19 -0.10
C ASP A 33 1.02 -1.41 -1.28
N PHE A 34 0.00 -0.56 -1.42
CA PHE A 34 -1.02 -0.72 -2.46
C PHE A 34 -0.53 -0.23 -3.83
N LYS A 35 0.37 -1.01 -4.45
CA LYS A 35 0.85 -0.75 -5.81
C LYS A 35 -0.17 -1.20 -6.87
N PRO A 36 -0.34 -0.45 -7.98
CA PRO A 36 -1.37 -0.75 -8.99
C PRO A 36 -1.27 -2.12 -9.66
N ASN A 37 -0.09 -2.74 -9.67
CA ASN A 37 0.14 -4.05 -10.29
C ASN A 37 -0.11 -5.24 -9.38
N LEU A 38 -0.51 -5.03 -8.12
CA LEU A 38 -0.97 -6.14 -7.28
C LEU A 38 -2.17 -6.81 -7.95
N PRO A 39 -2.28 -8.16 -7.94
CA PRO A 39 -3.31 -8.85 -8.72
C PRO A 39 -4.73 -8.36 -8.47
N GLN A 40 -5.13 -8.24 -7.19
CA GLN A 40 -6.47 -7.77 -6.82
C GLN A 40 -6.70 -6.28 -7.14
N GLU A 41 -5.64 -5.48 -7.08
CA GLU A 41 -5.72 -4.05 -7.34
C GLU A 41 -5.85 -3.78 -8.84
N SER A 42 -5.00 -4.43 -9.65
CA SER A 42 -5.02 -4.32 -11.11
C SER A 42 -6.33 -4.87 -11.69
N GLU A 43 -6.82 -6.01 -11.21
CA GLU A 43 -8.11 -6.58 -11.62
C GLU A 43 -9.25 -5.58 -11.37
N ARG A 44 -9.30 -4.98 -10.17
CA ARG A 44 -10.31 -3.97 -9.84
C ARG A 44 -10.21 -2.74 -10.74
N ILE A 45 -8.99 -2.22 -10.96
CA ILE A 45 -8.76 -1.04 -11.81
C ILE A 45 -9.22 -1.30 -13.24
N LEU A 46 -8.85 -2.44 -13.81
CA LEU A 46 -9.25 -2.85 -15.17
C LEU A 46 -10.78 -3.04 -15.28
N HIS A 47 -11.42 -3.64 -14.27
CA HIS A 47 -12.87 -3.77 -14.21
C HIS A 47 -13.61 -2.43 -14.17
N CYS A 48 -12.98 -1.39 -13.61
CA CYS A 48 -13.49 -0.03 -13.59
C CYS A 48 -13.06 0.81 -14.81
N ASN A 49 -12.61 0.18 -15.89
CA ASN A 49 -12.09 0.84 -17.11
C ASN A 49 -10.84 1.71 -16.88
N GLY A 50 -10.20 1.62 -15.72
CA GLY A 50 -8.90 2.24 -15.48
C GLY A 50 -7.79 1.52 -16.23
N ARG A 51 -6.63 2.17 -16.35
CA ARG A 51 -5.44 1.61 -17.00
C ARG A 51 -4.30 1.47 -15.99
N VAL A 52 -3.54 0.38 -16.11
CA VAL A 52 -2.34 0.13 -15.30
C VAL A 52 -1.16 -0.16 -16.23
N PHE A 53 -0.15 0.70 -16.23
CA PHE A 53 1.10 0.50 -16.97
C PHE A 53 2.21 1.40 -16.42
N CYS A 54 3.46 1.09 -16.78
CA CYS A 54 4.65 1.90 -16.50
C CYS A 54 4.94 2.84 -17.67
N LEU A 55 5.55 3.99 -17.42
CA LEU A 55 6.13 4.79 -18.50
C LEU A 55 7.42 4.15 -19.02
N ASP A 56 7.78 4.43 -20.27
CA ASP A 56 8.99 3.88 -20.91
C ASP A 56 10.27 4.34 -20.22
N ASP A 57 10.28 5.56 -19.66
CA ASP A 57 11.40 6.15 -18.92
C ASP A 57 11.45 5.75 -17.44
N GLU A 58 10.38 5.16 -16.89
CA GLU A 58 10.29 4.65 -15.53
C GLU A 58 9.82 3.17 -15.47
N PRO A 59 10.60 2.23 -16.06
CA PRO A 59 10.22 0.83 -16.07
C PRO A 59 10.12 0.27 -14.63
N GLY A 60 9.02 -0.40 -14.34
CA GLY A 60 8.74 -1.01 -13.03
C GLY A 60 7.84 -0.18 -12.11
N VAL A 61 7.66 1.12 -12.39
CA VAL A 61 6.74 1.98 -11.63
C VAL A 61 5.35 1.92 -12.26
N HIS A 62 4.51 1.02 -11.75
CA HIS A 62 3.15 0.88 -12.23
C HIS A 62 2.29 2.03 -11.72
N ARG A 63 1.55 2.65 -12.63
CA ARG A 63 0.71 3.81 -12.34
C ARG A 63 -0.73 3.56 -12.81
N VAL A 64 -1.68 4.21 -12.14
CA VAL A 64 -3.09 4.27 -12.55
C VAL A 64 -3.31 5.48 -13.45
N TRP A 65 -3.98 5.25 -14.57
CA TRP A 65 -4.25 6.26 -15.58
C TRP A 65 -5.74 6.28 -15.94
N LEU A 66 -6.21 7.45 -16.37
CA LEU A 66 -7.54 7.60 -16.93
C LEU A 66 -7.68 6.81 -18.25
N PRO A 67 -8.90 6.36 -18.60
CA PRO A 67 -9.12 5.60 -19.83
C PRO A 67 -8.69 6.36 -21.08
N ALA A 68 -9.01 7.66 -21.13
CA ALA A 68 -8.83 8.51 -22.31
C ALA A 68 -7.59 9.43 -22.25
N ALA A 69 -6.81 9.38 -21.16
CA ALA A 69 -5.68 10.30 -20.98
C ALA A 69 -4.59 9.70 -20.09
N GLU A 70 -3.34 10.03 -20.38
CA GLU A 70 -2.17 9.64 -19.58
C GLU A 70 -1.96 10.62 -18.43
N THR A 71 -2.99 10.73 -17.59
CA THR A 71 -3.01 11.52 -16.36
C THR A 71 -3.95 10.82 -15.36
N PRO A 72 -3.78 10.96 -14.04
CA PRO A 72 -2.67 11.64 -13.35
C PRO A 72 -1.38 10.82 -13.29
N GLY A 73 -1.43 9.50 -13.51
CA GLY A 73 -0.27 8.62 -13.31
C GLY A 73 -0.01 8.33 -11.83
N LEU A 74 -1.06 7.97 -11.09
CA LEU A 74 -0.97 7.72 -9.64
C LEU A 74 -0.23 6.41 -9.35
N ALA A 75 0.84 6.46 -8.54
CA ALA A 75 1.71 5.29 -8.27
C ALA A 75 1.14 4.32 -7.21
N MET A 76 -0.10 4.52 -6.77
CA MET A 76 -0.80 3.71 -5.77
C MET A 76 -2.26 3.44 -6.20
N SER A 77 -2.84 2.32 -5.76
CA SER A 77 -4.20 1.89 -6.09
C SER A 77 -5.24 2.23 -5.03
N ARG A 78 -4.78 2.69 -3.85
CA ARG A 78 -5.63 3.15 -2.75
C ARG A 78 -5.10 4.47 -2.23
N ALA A 79 -5.96 5.45 -2.06
CA ALA A 79 -5.58 6.79 -1.60
C ALA A 79 -6.81 7.50 -1.02
N PHE A 80 -6.62 8.51 -0.18
CA PHE A 80 -7.67 9.50 0.09
C PHE A 80 -7.60 10.61 -0.96
N GLY A 81 -8.71 11.25 -1.30
CA GLY A 81 -8.72 12.26 -2.36
C GLY A 81 -8.70 11.63 -3.75
N ASP A 82 -7.82 12.08 -4.65
CA ASP A 82 -7.65 11.56 -6.02
C ASP A 82 -8.96 11.32 -6.78
N PHE A 83 -9.88 12.26 -6.67
CA PHE A 83 -11.27 12.10 -7.12
C PHE A 83 -11.39 11.75 -8.60
N CYS A 84 -10.46 12.21 -9.44
CA CYS A 84 -10.46 11.91 -10.87
C CYS A 84 -10.26 10.42 -11.18
N VAL A 85 -9.61 9.64 -10.30
CA VAL A 85 -9.33 8.21 -10.51
C VAL A 85 -10.22 7.27 -9.68
N LYS A 86 -11.15 7.82 -8.88
CA LYS A 86 -12.04 7.03 -8.03
C LYS A 86 -13.01 6.14 -8.80
N GLU A 87 -13.55 6.67 -9.90
CA GLU A 87 -14.43 5.91 -10.80
C GLU A 87 -13.68 4.85 -11.61
N PHE A 88 -12.34 4.90 -11.58
CA PHE A 88 -11.44 4.03 -12.35
C PHE A 88 -10.67 3.05 -11.46
N GLY A 89 -11.26 2.70 -10.31
CA GLY A 89 -10.81 1.61 -9.45
C GLY A 89 -9.81 2.00 -8.35
N VAL A 90 -9.49 3.29 -8.18
CA VAL A 90 -8.80 3.75 -6.97
C VAL A 90 -9.80 3.86 -5.83
N ILE A 91 -9.51 3.26 -4.67
CA ILE A 91 -10.44 3.25 -3.53
C ILE A 91 -9.82 3.89 -2.28
N SER A 92 -10.66 4.28 -1.34
CA SER A 92 -10.22 4.78 -0.02
C SER A 92 -10.39 3.75 1.10
N ALA A 93 -10.81 2.52 0.74
CA ALA A 93 -11.03 1.47 1.71
C ALA A 93 -9.68 0.92 2.20
N PRO A 94 -9.39 0.98 3.51
CA PRO A 94 -8.14 0.47 4.04
C PRO A 94 -8.09 -1.05 4.01
N GLU A 95 -6.87 -1.58 4.01
CA GLU A 95 -6.62 -2.90 4.59
C GLU A 95 -6.34 -2.73 6.08
N VAL A 96 -7.00 -3.54 6.90
CA VAL A 96 -6.82 -3.54 8.35
C VAL A 96 -6.13 -4.84 8.75
N THR A 97 -4.99 -4.72 9.41
CA THR A 97 -4.26 -5.83 10.01
C THR A 97 -4.31 -5.73 11.54
N GLN A 98 -4.31 -6.87 12.20
CA GLN A 98 -4.23 -6.97 13.66
C GLN A 98 -2.94 -7.69 14.04
N TRP A 99 -2.26 -7.17 15.05
CA TRP A 99 -1.07 -7.78 15.64
C TRP A 99 -1.23 -7.85 17.16
N SER A 100 -1.08 -9.05 17.72
CA SER A 100 -1.05 -9.22 19.18
C SER A 100 0.38 -9.01 19.69
N ILE A 101 0.55 -8.04 20.57
CA ILE A 101 1.83 -7.61 21.13
C ILE A 101 2.42 -8.73 21.98
N THR A 102 3.70 -9.00 21.78
CA THR A 102 4.48 -9.92 22.59
C THR A 102 5.58 -9.18 23.36
N SER A 103 6.18 -9.82 24.36
CA SER A 103 7.32 -9.25 25.08
C SER A 103 8.58 -9.09 24.22
N LYS A 104 8.61 -9.66 23.00
CA LYS A 104 9.71 -9.51 22.04
C LYS A 104 9.59 -8.23 21.22
N ASP A 105 8.39 -7.67 21.10
CA ASP A 105 8.11 -6.51 20.27
C ASP A 105 8.66 -5.24 20.92
N GLN A 106 9.47 -4.48 20.18
CA GLN A 106 10.20 -3.33 20.73
C GLN A 106 9.55 -2.00 20.36
N PHE A 107 9.32 -1.76 19.07
CA PHE A 107 8.72 -0.53 18.56
C PHE A 107 8.20 -0.71 17.13
N VAL A 108 7.30 0.18 16.71
CA VAL A 108 6.78 0.25 15.34
C VAL A 108 7.31 1.52 14.68
N ILE A 109 7.78 1.39 13.44
CA ILE A 109 8.11 2.50 12.55
C ILE A 109 6.93 2.74 11.62
N LEU A 110 6.44 3.97 11.57
CA LEU A 110 5.48 4.46 10.59
C LEU A 110 6.17 5.50 9.74
N ALA A 111 6.21 5.30 8.42
CA ALA A 111 6.88 6.22 7.51
C ALA A 111 6.16 6.32 6.16
N SER A 112 6.31 7.48 5.52
CA SER A 112 6.10 7.64 4.07
C SER A 112 7.17 6.90 3.28
N ASP A 113 7.00 6.86 1.96
CA ASP A 113 7.96 6.30 1.01
C ASP A 113 9.19 7.19 0.77
N GLY A 114 9.16 8.46 1.21
CA GLY A 114 10.26 9.44 1.15
C GLY A 114 10.87 9.82 2.49
#